data_AF-R5FHT3-F1
#
_entry.id   AF-R5FHT3-F1
#
_cell.length_a   1.000
_cell.length_b   1.000
_cell.length_c   1.000
_cell.angle_alpha   90.00
_cell.angle_beta   90.00
_cell.angle_gamma   90.00
#
_symmetry.space_group_name_H-M   'P 1'
#
loop_
_entity.id
_entity.type
_entity.pdbx_description
1 polymer ?
#
loop_
_entity_poly.entity_id
_entity_poly.type
_entity_poly.pdbx_seq_one_letter_code
_entity_poly.pdbx_strand_id
1 'polypeptide(L)'
;MKTIKNLIITFFVIVAIVGVTVIGGYVYVRTTHGIDLFRTAEQLKTLSKDVDESALCPNAYGEQDFAEMKSAVNDKIDGLIVYEKGKGYNGYSVNFASLAGKSMTDSIFLLEKHVGAIAQTVFYEQTGGKIKIGEKEVSVTVMQVDFSEIAANGSADFGVVAKLDLTPFKADMDGFPYKLLKKHIPDSLYVSSTVRVDKTEEDGFAYTVTHKSLTLNNLSADDTADLFDTLNAVLKIGTAENLNMQIGTTAVNALIGTKDNLGFAYSMKAIGAKSFGFCTISDIDLFVVY
;
A
#
# COMPACT_ATOMS: atom_id res chain seq x y z
N MET A 1 3.34 9.12 5.08
CA MET A 1 2.27 9.95 5.70
C MET A 1 2.18 11.36 5.11
N LYS A 2 3.26 12.15 5.03
CA LYS A 2 3.19 13.52 4.46
C LYS A 2 2.71 13.53 2.99
N THR A 3 3.16 12.58 2.16
CA THR A 3 2.78 12.47 0.75
C THR A 3 1.34 11.99 0.54
N ILE A 4 0.89 10.96 1.27
CA ILE A 4 -0.53 10.53 1.28
C ILE A 4 -1.45 11.66 1.78
N LYS A 5 -1.04 12.37 2.85
CA LYS A 5 -1.77 13.53 3.35
C LYS A 5 -1.88 14.61 2.28
N ASN A 6 -0.79 14.88 1.59
CA ASN A 6 -0.76 15.84 0.51
C ASN A 6 -1.62 15.39 -0.67
N LEU A 7 -1.63 14.09 -1.04
CA LEU A 7 -2.46 13.53 -2.11
C LEU A 7 -3.96 13.83 -1.90
N ILE A 8 -4.46 13.58 -0.69
CA ILE A 8 -5.88 13.77 -0.40
C ILE A 8 -6.24 15.26 -0.33
N ILE A 9 -5.42 16.09 0.34
CA ILE A 9 -5.58 17.56 0.33
C ILE A 9 -5.56 18.10 -1.11
N THR A 10 -4.82 17.44 -1.98
CA THR A 10 -4.63 17.83 -3.36
C THR A 10 -5.85 17.53 -4.24
N PHE A 11 -6.62 16.48 -3.96
CA PHE A 11 -7.93 16.29 -4.58
C PHE A 11 -8.84 17.52 -4.42
N PHE A 12 -8.76 18.22 -3.28
CA PHE A 12 -9.52 19.46 -3.08
C PHE A 12 -8.98 20.63 -3.90
N VAL A 13 -7.68 20.68 -4.17
CA VAL A 13 -7.04 21.82 -4.84
C VAL A 13 -7.07 21.69 -6.37
N ILE A 14 -6.95 20.48 -6.96
CA ILE A 14 -7.23 20.26 -8.40
C ILE A 14 -8.56 20.88 -8.76
N VAL A 15 -9.50 20.65 -7.87
CA VAL A 15 -10.87 20.90 -8.10
C VAL A 15 -11.20 22.40 -7.93
N ALA A 16 -10.46 23.09 -7.06
CA ALA A 16 -10.38 24.54 -7.08
C ALA A 16 -9.71 25.09 -8.37
N ILE A 17 -8.65 24.47 -8.89
CA ILE A 17 -7.96 24.89 -10.12
C ILE A 17 -8.85 24.74 -11.36
N VAL A 18 -9.57 23.62 -11.48
CA VAL A 18 -10.55 23.36 -12.55
C VAL A 18 -11.76 24.30 -12.42
N GLY A 19 -12.17 24.66 -11.20
CA GLY A 19 -13.22 25.65 -10.96
C GLY A 19 -12.83 27.10 -11.29
N VAL A 20 -11.55 27.47 -11.14
CA VAL A 20 -11.05 28.85 -11.34
C VAL A 20 -10.71 29.14 -12.82
N THR A 21 -10.61 28.14 -13.68
CA THR A 21 -10.18 28.29 -15.09
C THR A 21 -11.30 28.60 -16.08
N VAL A 22 -12.40 29.19 -15.61
CA VAL A 22 -13.40 29.80 -16.48
C VAL A 22 -12.84 31.15 -16.99
N ILE A 23 -12.23 31.07 -18.18
CA ILE A 23 -11.89 32.14 -19.15
C ILE A 23 -10.56 32.90 -18.88
N GLY A 24 -9.55 32.60 -19.70
CA GLY A 24 -8.25 33.30 -19.80
C GLY A 24 -7.03 32.55 -19.24
N GLY A 25 -7.20 31.85 -18.12
CA GLY A 25 -6.10 31.17 -17.41
C GLY A 25 -5.58 29.88 -18.06
N TYR A 26 -6.39 29.19 -18.89
CA TYR A 26 -6.01 27.91 -19.50
C TYR A 26 -4.72 27.99 -20.32
N VAL A 27 -4.60 29.00 -21.20
CA VAL A 27 -3.42 29.15 -22.05
C VAL A 27 -2.18 29.38 -21.21
N TYR A 28 -2.27 30.23 -20.18
CA TYR A 28 -1.16 30.50 -19.26
C TYR A 28 -0.74 29.25 -18.47
N VAL A 29 -1.71 28.49 -17.94
CA VAL A 29 -1.44 27.26 -17.17
C VAL A 29 -0.78 26.21 -18.06
N ARG A 30 -1.26 26.05 -19.30
CA ARG A 30 -0.67 25.12 -20.26
C ARG A 30 0.74 25.54 -20.70
N THR A 31 0.96 26.81 -21.03
CA THR A 31 2.27 27.29 -21.51
C THR A 31 3.30 27.41 -20.39
N THR A 32 2.89 27.71 -19.16
CA THR A 32 3.80 27.97 -18.04
C THR A 32 4.09 26.70 -17.24
N HIS A 33 3.12 25.80 -17.10
CA HIS A 33 3.24 24.62 -16.23
C HIS A 33 3.13 23.29 -16.98
N GLY A 34 2.85 23.30 -18.29
CA GLY A 34 2.68 22.07 -19.09
C GLY A 34 1.41 21.29 -18.77
N ILE A 35 0.50 21.87 -17.97
CA ILE A 35 -0.70 21.19 -17.46
C ILE A 35 -1.80 21.19 -18.52
N ASP A 36 -2.33 20.02 -18.86
CA ASP A 36 -3.51 19.87 -19.71
C ASP A 36 -4.77 19.67 -18.87
N LEU A 37 -5.53 20.75 -18.67
CA LEU A 37 -6.75 20.73 -17.86
C LEU A 37 -7.84 19.80 -18.42
N PHE A 38 -7.89 19.54 -19.73
CA PHE A 38 -8.87 18.59 -20.28
C PHE A 38 -8.50 17.17 -19.89
N ARG A 39 -7.21 16.83 -19.99
CA ARG A 39 -6.68 15.55 -19.54
C ARG A 39 -6.89 15.38 -18.04
N THR A 40 -6.58 16.39 -17.23
CA THR A 40 -6.84 16.36 -15.77
C THR A 40 -8.32 16.15 -15.45
N ALA A 41 -9.23 16.79 -16.18
CA ALA A 41 -10.67 16.59 -15.99
C ALA A 41 -11.12 15.16 -16.33
N GLU A 42 -10.56 14.57 -17.40
CA GLU A 42 -10.82 13.18 -17.77
C GLU A 42 -10.26 12.19 -16.72
N GLN A 43 -9.06 12.44 -16.21
CA GLN A 43 -8.46 11.66 -15.12
C GLN A 43 -9.33 11.69 -13.87
N LEU A 44 -9.81 12.86 -13.44
CA LEU A 44 -10.74 12.96 -12.31
C LEU A 44 -12.04 12.20 -12.55
N LYS A 45 -12.56 12.24 -13.77
CA LYS A 45 -13.75 11.47 -14.16
C LYS A 45 -13.48 9.97 -14.09
N THR A 46 -12.34 9.49 -14.54
CA THR A 46 -11.99 8.06 -14.50
C THR A 46 -11.73 7.60 -13.06
N LEU A 47 -11.05 8.40 -12.26
CA LEU A 47 -10.81 8.13 -10.84
C LEU A 47 -12.12 8.01 -10.04
N SER A 48 -13.14 8.81 -10.37
CA SER A 48 -14.44 8.80 -9.69
C SER A 48 -15.39 7.70 -10.15
N LYS A 49 -15.02 6.90 -11.15
CA LYS A 49 -15.80 5.71 -11.52
C LYS A 49 -15.69 4.65 -10.42
N ASP A 50 -16.74 3.84 -10.31
CA ASP A 50 -16.72 2.65 -9.46
C ASP A 50 -15.54 1.74 -9.84
N VAL A 51 -14.92 1.14 -8.83
CA VAL A 51 -13.80 0.22 -8.97
C VAL A 51 -14.34 -1.19 -8.86
N ASP A 52 -14.04 -2.03 -9.84
CA ASP A 52 -14.24 -3.48 -9.74
C ASP A 52 -13.15 -4.07 -8.84
N GLU A 53 -13.46 -4.25 -7.56
CA GLU A 53 -12.51 -4.79 -6.59
C GLU A 53 -12.05 -6.21 -6.94
N SER A 54 -12.89 -7.00 -7.61
CA SER A 54 -12.52 -8.37 -8.00
C SER A 54 -11.51 -8.40 -9.14
N ALA A 55 -11.59 -7.44 -10.06
CA ALA A 55 -10.61 -7.27 -11.12
C ALA A 55 -9.33 -6.59 -10.61
N LEU A 56 -9.43 -5.65 -9.67
CA LEU A 56 -8.29 -4.95 -9.10
C LEU A 56 -7.49 -5.83 -8.11
N CYS A 57 -8.18 -6.68 -7.36
CA CYS A 57 -7.61 -7.52 -6.33
C CYS A 57 -8.04 -9.00 -6.51
N PRO A 58 -7.62 -9.67 -7.60
CA PRO A 58 -8.02 -11.04 -7.90
C PRO A 58 -7.56 -12.07 -6.84
N ASN A 59 -6.47 -11.75 -6.13
CA ASN A 59 -5.86 -12.57 -5.07
C ASN A 59 -6.07 -11.95 -3.68
N ALA A 60 -7.13 -11.17 -3.47
CA ALA A 60 -7.48 -10.68 -2.14
C ALA A 60 -7.60 -11.85 -1.14
N TYR A 61 -7.11 -11.64 0.08
CA TYR A 61 -7.25 -12.62 1.17
C TYR A 61 -8.67 -12.55 1.77
N GLY A 62 -9.14 -13.67 2.27
CA GLY A 62 -10.41 -13.82 2.96
C GLY A 62 -10.25 -14.32 4.41
N GLU A 63 -11.37 -14.61 5.07
CA GLU A 63 -11.37 -15.05 6.46
C GLU A 63 -10.60 -16.37 6.69
N GLN A 64 -10.70 -17.31 5.74
CA GLN A 64 -10.01 -18.60 5.81
C GLN A 64 -8.48 -18.43 5.80
N ASP A 65 -7.97 -17.46 5.03
CA ASP A 65 -6.53 -17.20 4.91
C ASP A 65 -5.90 -16.80 6.25
N PHE A 66 -6.66 -16.21 7.20
CA PHE A 66 -6.14 -15.93 8.54
C PHE A 66 -5.91 -17.20 9.37
N ALA A 67 -6.82 -18.17 9.28
CA ALA A 67 -6.68 -19.45 9.96
C ALA A 67 -5.52 -20.27 9.37
N GLU A 68 -5.41 -20.29 8.04
CA GLU A 68 -4.32 -20.97 7.31
C GLU A 68 -2.98 -20.30 7.57
N MET A 69 -2.91 -18.95 7.53
CA MET A 69 -1.73 -18.17 7.90
C MET A 69 -1.28 -18.48 9.34
N LYS A 70 -2.21 -18.51 10.30
CA LYS A 70 -1.89 -18.87 11.68
C LYS A 70 -1.31 -20.29 11.77
N SER A 71 -1.87 -21.26 11.04
CA SER A 71 -1.33 -22.62 11.02
C SER A 71 0.08 -22.64 10.43
N ALA A 72 0.25 -22.09 9.22
CA ALA A 72 1.52 -22.08 8.50
C ALA A 72 2.67 -21.45 9.32
N VAL A 73 2.39 -20.37 10.05
CA VAL A 73 3.37 -19.72 10.92
C VAL A 73 3.58 -20.51 12.22
N ASN A 74 2.51 -20.88 12.92
CA ASN A 74 2.63 -21.49 14.25
C ASN A 74 3.10 -22.94 14.24
N ASP A 75 2.96 -23.66 13.11
CA ASP A 75 3.55 -24.98 12.93
C ASP A 75 5.09 -24.92 13.03
N LYS A 76 5.69 -23.75 12.75
CA LYS A 76 7.13 -23.51 12.86
C LYS A 76 7.50 -22.71 14.10
N ILE A 77 6.68 -21.74 14.46
CA ILE A 77 6.91 -20.86 15.61
C ILE A 77 5.61 -20.73 16.41
N ASP A 78 5.39 -21.68 17.31
CA ASP A 78 4.15 -21.71 18.09
C ASP A 78 3.89 -20.37 18.82
N GLY A 79 2.64 -19.93 18.82
CA GLY A 79 2.22 -18.71 19.50
C GLY A 79 2.64 -17.38 18.87
N LEU A 80 3.29 -17.38 17.69
CA LEU A 80 3.63 -16.13 16.99
C LEU A 80 2.40 -15.42 16.43
N ILE A 81 1.46 -16.17 15.85
CA ILE A 81 0.15 -15.65 15.46
C ILE A 81 -0.86 -16.10 16.52
N VAL A 82 -1.53 -15.13 17.15
CA VAL A 82 -2.50 -15.37 18.23
C VAL A 82 -3.91 -15.12 17.69
N TYR A 83 -4.86 -15.94 18.14
CA TYR A 83 -6.28 -15.69 17.91
C TYR A 83 -7.00 -15.49 19.24
N GLU A 84 -7.59 -14.31 19.42
CA GLU A 84 -8.45 -13.97 20.54
C GLU A 84 -9.67 -13.20 20.04
N LYS A 85 -10.86 -13.79 20.20
CA LYS A 85 -12.12 -13.20 19.71
C LYS A 85 -12.30 -11.76 20.23
N GLY A 86 -12.49 -10.82 19.31
CA GLY A 86 -12.70 -9.40 19.62
C GLY A 86 -11.44 -8.59 19.90
N LYS A 87 -10.25 -9.16 19.69
CA LYS A 87 -8.96 -8.44 19.76
C LYS A 87 -8.27 -8.47 18.40
N GLY A 88 -7.35 -7.52 18.18
CA GLY A 88 -6.61 -7.43 16.93
C GLY A 88 -7.51 -7.27 15.70
N TYR A 89 -7.00 -7.62 14.52
CA TYR A 89 -7.77 -7.57 13.28
C TYR A 89 -8.46 -8.92 13.05
N ASN A 90 -9.79 -8.93 12.99
CA ASN A 90 -10.60 -10.15 12.89
C ASN A 90 -10.31 -11.22 13.97
N GLY A 91 -9.82 -10.83 15.14
CA GLY A 91 -9.40 -11.76 16.19
C GLY A 91 -7.91 -12.09 16.18
N TYR A 92 -7.14 -11.69 15.16
CA TYR A 92 -5.75 -12.08 14.96
C TYR A 92 -4.76 -10.97 15.34
N SER A 93 -3.61 -11.37 15.88
CA SER A 93 -2.51 -10.51 16.30
C SER A 93 -1.14 -11.19 16.11
N VAL A 94 -0.08 -10.39 15.99
CA VAL A 94 1.31 -10.89 15.93
C VAL A 94 2.01 -10.68 17.27
N ASN A 95 2.35 -11.79 17.94
CA ASN A 95 3.00 -11.79 19.23
C ASN A 95 4.52 -11.98 19.10
N PHE A 96 5.25 -10.91 18.78
CA PHE A 96 6.72 -10.96 18.69
C PHE A 96 7.41 -11.38 20.00
N ALA A 97 6.77 -11.18 21.17
CA ALA A 97 7.33 -11.63 22.44
C ALA A 97 7.39 -13.16 22.56
N SER A 98 6.58 -13.90 21.79
CA SER A 98 6.63 -15.37 21.73
C SER A 98 7.95 -15.91 21.21
N LEU A 99 8.76 -15.11 20.51
CA LEU A 99 10.05 -15.50 19.96
C LEU A 99 11.10 -15.76 21.06
N ALA A 100 10.92 -15.19 22.26
CA ALA A 100 11.88 -15.34 23.34
C ALA A 100 12.06 -16.82 23.74
N GLY A 101 13.31 -17.29 23.71
CA GLY A 101 13.65 -18.68 24.06
C GLY A 101 13.33 -19.72 22.99
N LYS A 102 12.88 -19.31 21.79
CA LYS A 102 12.66 -20.21 20.65
C LYS A 102 13.87 -20.30 19.73
N SER A 103 13.85 -21.28 18.84
CA SER A 103 14.81 -21.42 17.76
C SER A 103 14.09 -21.85 16.49
N MET A 104 14.44 -21.24 15.37
CA MET A 104 13.91 -21.58 14.06
C MET A 104 14.60 -22.85 13.57
N THR A 105 13.82 -23.89 13.30
CA THR A 105 14.33 -25.21 12.86
C THR A 105 14.06 -25.48 11.38
N ASP A 106 12.99 -24.91 10.84
CA ASP A 106 12.60 -25.04 9.43
C ASP A 106 12.20 -23.68 8.85
N SER A 107 12.26 -23.59 7.52
CA SER A 107 11.75 -22.42 6.79
C SER A 107 10.23 -22.29 6.90
N ILE A 108 9.76 -21.05 6.85
CA ILE A 108 8.33 -20.70 6.82
C ILE A 108 7.97 -20.29 5.40
N PHE A 109 6.94 -20.90 4.84
CA PHE A 109 6.44 -20.61 3.50
C PHE A 109 5.08 -19.93 3.60
N LEU A 110 4.95 -18.75 3.00
CA LEU A 110 3.75 -17.93 3.06
C LEU A 110 3.26 -17.64 1.64
N LEU A 111 1.99 -17.96 1.39
CA LEU A 111 1.28 -17.53 0.19
C LEU A 111 1.11 -16.01 0.21
N GLU A 112 0.92 -15.41 -0.96
CA GLU A 112 0.53 -14.00 -1.13
C GLU A 112 -0.61 -13.60 -0.18
N LYS A 113 -1.65 -14.43 -0.08
CA LYS A 113 -2.80 -14.20 0.80
C LYS A 113 -2.42 -14.24 2.28
N HIS A 114 -1.51 -15.12 2.69
CA HIS A 114 -0.99 -15.13 4.06
C HIS A 114 -0.22 -13.85 4.36
N VAL A 115 0.59 -13.38 3.40
CA VAL A 115 1.35 -12.14 3.54
C VAL A 115 0.41 -10.94 3.60
N GLY A 116 -0.63 -10.89 2.76
CA GLY A 116 -1.67 -9.86 2.84
C GLY A 116 -2.39 -9.83 4.19
N ALA A 117 -2.76 -10.99 4.72
CA ALA A 117 -3.38 -11.13 6.04
C ALA A 117 -2.44 -10.66 7.18
N ILE A 118 -1.14 -11.01 7.12
CA ILE A 118 -0.13 -10.53 8.07
C ILE A 118 0.02 -9.02 7.96
N ALA A 119 0.16 -8.47 6.76
CA ALA A 119 0.32 -7.05 6.53
C ALA A 119 -0.85 -6.24 7.10
N GLN A 120 -2.09 -6.69 6.86
CA GLN A 120 -3.28 -6.07 7.44
C GLN A 120 -3.31 -6.17 8.96
N THR A 121 -2.95 -7.34 9.52
CA THR A 121 -2.92 -7.56 10.97
C THR A 121 -1.93 -6.60 11.64
N VAL A 122 -0.69 -6.58 11.17
CA VAL A 122 0.38 -5.72 11.70
C VAL A 122 0.01 -4.23 11.55
N PHE A 123 -0.52 -3.85 10.38
CA PHE A 123 -0.97 -2.47 10.15
C PHE A 123 -2.07 -2.06 11.14
N TYR A 124 -3.04 -2.93 11.37
CA TYR A 124 -4.12 -2.68 12.33
C TYR A 124 -3.59 -2.54 13.76
N GLU A 125 -2.68 -3.40 14.20
CA GLU A 125 -2.09 -3.32 15.55
C GLU A 125 -1.33 -2.02 15.77
N GLN A 126 -0.61 -1.55 14.77
CA GLN A 126 0.20 -0.33 14.86
C GLN A 126 -0.64 0.95 14.81
N THR A 127 -1.79 0.91 14.14
CA THR A 127 -2.52 2.13 13.75
C THR A 127 -4.00 2.14 14.13
N GLY A 128 -4.55 1.05 14.63
CA GLY A 128 -5.99 0.84 14.76
C GLY A 128 -6.72 0.71 13.43
N GLY A 129 -6.00 0.42 12.33
CA GLY A 129 -6.55 0.36 10.98
C GLY A 129 -6.80 1.74 10.35
N LYS A 130 -6.21 2.80 10.91
CA LYS A 130 -6.48 4.18 10.52
C LYS A 130 -5.19 4.98 10.42
N ILE A 131 -5.16 5.91 9.47
CA ILE A 131 -4.09 6.92 9.38
C ILE A 131 -4.66 8.31 9.59
N LYS A 132 -3.86 9.19 10.21
CA LYS A 132 -4.21 10.59 10.34
C LYS A 132 -3.77 11.37 9.11
N ILE A 133 -4.72 12.01 8.43
CA ILE A 133 -4.48 12.88 7.29
C ILE A 133 -5.10 14.24 7.58
N GLY A 134 -4.24 15.24 7.82
CA GLY A 134 -4.68 16.53 8.33
C GLY A 134 -5.27 16.38 9.72
N GLU A 135 -6.51 16.83 9.89
CA GLU A 135 -7.29 16.70 11.12
C GLU A 135 -8.22 15.48 11.10
N LYS A 136 -8.24 14.70 10.02
CA LYS A 136 -9.14 13.57 9.82
C LYS A 136 -8.43 12.24 10.07
N GLU A 137 -9.18 11.28 10.59
CA GLU A 137 -8.81 9.86 10.58
C GLU A 137 -9.38 9.21 9.32
N VAL A 138 -8.57 8.36 8.71
CA VAL A 138 -8.86 7.70 7.43
C VAL A 138 -8.68 6.22 7.65
N SER A 139 -9.75 5.45 7.48
CA SER A 139 -9.67 3.99 7.54
C SER A 139 -8.87 3.49 6.33
N VAL A 140 -7.95 2.56 6.59
CA VAL A 140 -7.13 1.93 5.55
C VAL A 140 -7.25 0.42 5.67
N THR A 141 -7.38 -0.25 4.53
CA THR A 141 -7.39 -1.71 4.44
C THR A 141 -6.43 -2.14 3.34
N VAL A 142 -5.45 -2.97 3.69
CA VAL A 142 -4.65 -3.71 2.71
C VAL A 142 -5.56 -4.74 2.10
N MET A 143 -5.83 -4.66 0.80
CA MET A 143 -6.75 -5.54 0.09
C MET A 143 -6.04 -6.77 -0.47
N GLN A 144 -4.81 -6.57 -0.96
CA GLN A 144 -4.00 -7.61 -1.59
C GLN A 144 -2.52 -7.28 -1.43
N VAL A 145 -1.72 -8.35 -1.33
CA VAL A 145 -0.29 -8.35 -1.62
C VAL A 145 -0.07 -9.39 -2.71
N ASP A 146 0.83 -9.11 -3.64
CA ASP A 146 1.25 -10.05 -4.67
C ASP A 146 2.75 -9.94 -4.97
N PHE A 147 3.28 -10.99 -5.61
CA PHE A 147 4.65 -11.08 -6.08
C PHE A 147 4.66 -11.39 -7.57
N SER A 148 5.58 -10.78 -8.30
CA SER A 148 5.81 -11.09 -9.71
C SER A 148 7.28 -10.93 -10.07
N GLU A 149 7.67 -11.35 -11.27
CA GLU A 149 9.05 -11.17 -11.78
C GLU A 149 10.10 -11.67 -10.77
N ILE A 150 9.83 -12.84 -10.17
CA ILE A 150 10.67 -13.46 -9.14
C ILE A 150 11.99 -13.90 -9.77
N ALA A 151 13.10 -13.36 -9.27
CA ALA A 151 14.44 -13.68 -9.73
C ALA A 151 15.05 -14.85 -8.95
N ALA A 152 16.04 -15.51 -9.56
CA ALA A 152 16.69 -16.70 -8.99
C ALA A 152 17.36 -16.48 -7.62
N ASN A 153 17.76 -15.24 -7.31
CA ASN A 153 18.35 -14.88 -6.01
C ASN A 153 17.29 -14.63 -4.92
N GLY A 154 16.00 -14.69 -5.25
CA GLY A 154 14.89 -14.42 -4.36
C GLY A 154 14.47 -12.95 -4.28
N SER A 155 14.89 -12.10 -5.21
CA SER A 155 14.30 -10.77 -5.46
C SER A 155 12.96 -10.90 -6.18
N ALA A 156 12.07 -9.91 -6.05
CA ALA A 156 10.80 -9.89 -6.79
C ALA A 156 10.25 -8.47 -6.95
N ASP A 157 9.31 -8.30 -7.88
CA ASP A 157 8.37 -7.19 -7.83
C ASP A 157 7.34 -7.51 -6.74
N PHE A 158 7.12 -6.56 -5.83
CA PHE A 158 6.21 -6.64 -4.69
C PHE A 158 5.07 -5.65 -4.91
N GLY A 159 3.84 -6.15 -5.04
CA GLY A 159 2.64 -5.36 -5.16
C GLY A 159 1.86 -5.31 -3.84
N VAL A 160 1.27 -4.15 -3.56
CA VAL A 160 0.30 -3.96 -2.49
C VAL A 160 -0.85 -3.08 -2.98
N VAL A 161 -2.08 -3.50 -2.74
CA VAL A 161 -3.28 -2.69 -2.96
C VAL A 161 -3.84 -2.28 -1.61
N ALA A 162 -4.00 -0.98 -1.39
CA ALA A 162 -4.62 -0.43 -0.19
C ALA A 162 -5.87 0.38 -0.54
N LYS A 163 -6.96 0.15 0.18
CA LYS A 163 -8.20 0.91 0.11
C LYS A 163 -8.25 1.93 1.23
N LEU A 164 -8.46 3.20 0.89
CA LEU A 164 -8.61 4.32 1.82
C LEU A 164 -10.04 4.85 1.76
N ASP A 165 -10.66 5.04 2.93
CA ASP A 165 -11.99 5.64 3.05
C ASP A 165 -11.92 7.17 2.96
N LEU A 166 -12.46 7.73 1.88
CA LEU A 166 -12.48 9.18 1.65
C LEU A 166 -13.76 9.86 2.17
N THR A 167 -14.69 9.13 2.77
CA THR A 167 -15.94 9.72 3.31
C THR A 167 -15.70 10.84 4.34
N PRO A 168 -14.69 10.79 5.24
CA PRO A 168 -14.45 11.87 6.20
C PRO A 168 -14.06 13.20 5.55
N PHE A 169 -13.51 13.15 4.33
CA PHE A 169 -13.14 14.31 3.53
C PHE A 169 -14.33 14.85 2.74
N LYS A 170 -15.13 13.96 2.15
CA LYS A 170 -16.36 14.34 1.43
C LYS A 170 -17.39 15.02 2.34
N ALA A 171 -17.39 14.68 3.63
CA ALA A 171 -18.26 15.33 4.62
C ALA A 171 -18.04 16.84 4.71
N ASP A 172 -16.80 17.32 4.52
CA ASP A 172 -16.48 18.76 4.65
C ASP A 172 -16.73 19.55 3.35
N MET A 173 -17.21 18.89 2.29
CA MET A 173 -17.37 19.50 0.96
C MET A 173 -18.75 20.12 0.71
N ASP A 174 -19.52 20.46 1.74
CA ASP A 174 -20.89 20.98 1.56
C ASP A 174 -20.95 22.48 1.20
N GLY A 175 -19.84 23.21 1.34
CA GLY A 175 -19.71 24.63 0.96
C GLY A 175 -19.30 24.86 -0.50
N PHE A 176 -19.67 26.00 -1.08
CA PHE A 176 -19.18 26.43 -2.39
C PHE A 176 -17.69 26.85 -2.31
N PRO A 177 -16.82 26.49 -3.28
CA PRO A 177 -17.12 25.76 -4.52
C PRO A 177 -17.11 24.22 -4.38
N TYR A 178 -16.63 23.67 -3.26
CA TYR A 178 -16.42 22.23 -3.05
C TYR A 178 -17.69 21.36 -3.23
N LYS A 179 -18.88 21.92 -3.03
CA LYS A 179 -20.16 21.23 -3.24
C LYS A 179 -20.36 20.75 -4.68
N LEU A 180 -19.89 21.52 -5.68
CA LEU A 180 -20.03 21.16 -7.10
C LEU A 180 -19.17 19.94 -7.49
N LEU A 181 -18.28 19.56 -6.58
CA LEU A 181 -17.07 18.83 -6.84
C LEU A 181 -17.01 17.54 -6.02
N LYS A 182 -17.72 17.53 -4.89
CA LYS A 182 -18.00 16.36 -4.04
C LYS A 182 -18.43 15.12 -4.84
N LYS A 183 -19.16 15.29 -5.95
CA LYS A 183 -19.61 14.20 -6.82
C LYS A 183 -18.48 13.54 -7.65
N HIS A 184 -17.34 14.21 -7.77
CA HIS A 184 -16.17 13.73 -8.49
C HIS A 184 -15.08 13.18 -7.56
N ILE A 185 -15.33 13.16 -6.25
CA ILE A 185 -14.45 12.50 -5.28
C ILE A 185 -15.05 11.13 -4.98
N PRO A 186 -14.31 10.02 -5.23
CA PRO A 186 -14.80 8.69 -4.92
C PRO A 186 -14.93 8.50 -3.40
N ASP A 187 -15.81 7.61 -2.96
CA ASP A 187 -15.92 7.27 -1.53
C ASP A 187 -14.71 6.47 -1.04
N SER A 188 -14.07 5.71 -1.93
CA SER A 188 -12.84 4.96 -1.65
C SER A 188 -11.77 5.28 -2.67
N LEU A 189 -10.54 5.42 -2.18
CA LEU A 189 -9.34 5.50 -3.01
C LEU A 189 -8.55 4.21 -2.87
N TYR A 190 -8.39 3.50 -3.97
CA TYR A 190 -7.53 2.33 -4.09
C TYR A 190 -6.19 2.78 -4.61
N VAL A 191 -5.14 2.40 -3.91
CA VAL A 191 -3.76 2.70 -4.27
C VAL A 191 -3.06 1.39 -4.50
N SER A 192 -2.73 1.10 -5.76
CA SER A 192 -1.95 -0.08 -6.13
C SER A 192 -0.51 0.34 -6.34
N SER A 193 0.35 -0.09 -5.42
CA SER A 193 1.77 0.25 -5.37
C SER A 193 2.57 -0.99 -5.70
N THR A 194 3.38 -0.93 -6.76
CA THR A 194 4.33 -2.00 -7.10
C THR A 194 5.75 -1.45 -6.99
N VAL A 195 6.61 -2.13 -6.24
CA VAL A 195 8.02 -1.80 -6.09
C VAL A 195 8.88 -3.02 -6.39
N ARG A 196 10.09 -2.81 -6.90
CA ARG A 196 11.08 -3.89 -7.02
C ARG A 196 11.82 -4.02 -5.70
N VAL A 197 11.87 -5.24 -5.16
CA VAL A 197 12.69 -5.59 -4.00
C VAL A 197 13.87 -6.39 -4.49
N ASP A 198 15.06 -5.80 -4.41
CA ASP A 198 16.29 -6.49 -4.79
C ASP A 198 17.09 -6.90 -3.56
N LYS A 199 17.26 -8.21 -3.37
CA LYS A 199 18.14 -8.76 -2.33
C LYS A 199 19.58 -8.36 -2.60
N THR A 200 20.27 -7.97 -1.55
CA THR A 200 21.73 -7.79 -1.58
C THR A 200 22.40 -8.94 -0.82
N GLU A 201 23.69 -9.13 -1.05
CA GLU A 201 24.45 -10.24 -0.43
C GLU A 201 24.76 -10.01 1.06
N GLU A 202 24.41 -8.84 1.61
CA GLU A 202 24.73 -8.48 2.98
C GLU A 202 23.76 -9.13 3.96
N ASP A 203 24.31 -9.83 4.96
CA ASP A 203 23.64 -10.33 6.19
C ASP A 203 22.38 -11.20 6.06
N GLY A 204 22.00 -11.56 4.83
CA GLY A 204 20.85 -12.38 4.47
C GLY A 204 19.50 -11.63 4.48
N PHE A 205 19.43 -10.45 5.08
CA PHE A 205 18.21 -9.65 5.20
C PHE A 205 18.33 -8.26 4.57
N ALA A 206 19.49 -7.90 4.00
CA ALA A 206 19.63 -6.65 3.29
C ALA A 206 18.94 -6.67 1.91
N TYR A 207 18.30 -5.55 1.58
CA TYR A 207 17.63 -5.33 0.30
C TYR A 207 17.57 -3.85 -0.05
N THR A 208 17.33 -3.58 -1.33
CA THR A 208 16.95 -2.27 -1.83
C THR A 208 15.53 -2.31 -2.36
N VAL A 209 14.89 -1.14 -2.38
CA VAL A 209 13.54 -0.97 -2.95
C VAL A 209 13.64 0.08 -4.04
N THR A 210 13.07 -0.19 -5.22
CA THR A 210 12.99 0.79 -6.31
C THR A 210 11.58 0.86 -6.90
N HIS A 211 11.26 2.00 -7.49
CA HIS A 211 9.94 2.26 -8.05
C HIS A 211 9.68 1.40 -9.28
N LYS A 212 8.46 0.86 -9.39
CA LYS A 212 7.99 0.19 -10.61
C LYS A 212 6.72 0.84 -11.18
N SER A 213 5.64 0.87 -10.40
CA SER A 213 4.39 1.49 -10.86
C SER A 213 3.50 1.90 -9.68
N LEU A 214 2.66 2.90 -9.93
CA LEU A 214 1.59 3.32 -9.04
C LEU A 214 0.34 3.57 -9.86
N THR A 215 -0.79 3.00 -9.44
CA THR A 215 -2.10 3.34 -10.00
C THR A 215 -3.07 3.76 -8.90
N LEU A 216 -4.03 4.60 -9.28
CA LEU A 216 -5.11 5.06 -8.41
C LEU A 216 -6.47 4.71 -9.02
N ASN A 217 -7.28 3.93 -8.31
CA ASN A 217 -8.57 3.41 -8.81
C ASN A 217 -8.42 2.84 -10.23
N ASN A 218 -9.16 3.41 -11.19
CA ASN A 218 -9.19 3.01 -12.60
C ASN A 218 -8.19 3.78 -13.48
N LEU A 219 -7.29 4.60 -12.89
CA LEU A 219 -6.26 5.30 -13.66
C LEU A 219 -5.13 4.36 -14.05
N SER A 220 -4.64 4.53 -15.27
CA SER A 220 -3.39 3.90 -15.70
C SER A 220 -2.20 4.45 -14.92
N ALA A 221 -1.05 3.79 -14.99
CA ALA A 221 0.19 4.29 -14.37
C ALA A 221 0.61 5.64 -14.97
N ASP A 222 0.49 5.80 -16.29
CA ASP A 222 0.81 7.04 -17.00
C ASP A 222 -0.13 8.17 -16.61
N ASP A 223 -1.43 7.90 -16.52
CA ASP A 223 -2.40 8.90 -16.09
C ASP A 223 -2.28 9.25 -14.61
N THR A 224 -1.86 8.28 -13.79
CA THR A 224 -1.52 8.54 -12.40
C THR A 224 -0.29 9.44 -12.32
N ALA A 225 0.78 9.15 -13.06
CA ALA A 225 1.98 9.98 -13.09
C ALA A 225 1.68 11.41 -13.57
N ASP A 226 0.96 11.57 -14.69
CA ASP A 226 0.58 12.86 -15.26
C ASP A 226 -0.32 13.68 -14.31
N LEU A 227 -1.25 13.01 -13.61
CA LEU A 227 -2.02 13.62 -12.55
C LEU A 227 -1.06 14.15 -11.47
N PHE A 228 -0.14 13.34 -10.95
CA PHE A 228 0.81 13.80 -9.94
C PHE A 228 1.73 14.93 -10.39
N ASP A 229 2.15 14.96 -11.66
CA ASP A 229 2.98 16.04 -12.19
C ASP A 229 2.20 17.35 -12.21
N THR A 230 0.93 17.30 -12.64
CA THR A 230 0.00 18.43 -12.57
C THR A 230 -0.13 18.94 -11.13
N LEU A 231 -0.25 18.01 -10.18
CA LEU A 231 -0.38 18.32 -8.78
C LEU A 231 0.86 18.93 -8.17
N ASN A 232 2.00 18.34 -8.47
CA ASN A 232 3.28 18.77 -7.95
C ASN A 232 3.68 20.14 -8.51
N ALA A 233 3.31 20.44 -9.75
CA ALA A 233 3.54 21.76 -10.35
C ALA A 233 2.91 22.88 -9.52
N VAL A 234 1.70 22.67 -9.00
CA VAL A 234 0.95 23.69 -8.25
C VAL A 234 1.18 23.60 -6.74
N LEU A 235 1.26 22.40 -6.18
CA LEU A 235 1.16 22.17 -4.73
C LEU A 235 2.44 21.64 -4.10
N LYS A 236 3.45 21.29 -4.90
CA LYS A 236 4.76 20.80 -4.44
C LYS A 236 4.63 19.59 -3.51
N ILE A 237 3.78 18.64 -3.91
CA ILE A 237 3.41 17.49 -3.08
C ILE A 237 4.27 16.24 -3.27
N GLY A 238 5.14 16.26 -4.29
CA GLY A 238 5.90 15.09 -4.75
C GLY A 238 5.26 14.41 -5.97
N THR A 239 5.95 13.41 -6.52
CA THR A 239 5.55 12.67 -7.70
C THR A 239 4.83 11.36 -7.34
N ALA A 240 4.24 10.70 -8.34
CA ALA A 240 3.69 9.35 -8.19
C ALA A 240 4.77 8.37 -7.71
N GLU A 241 6.00 8.52 -8.22
CA GLU A 241 7.15 7.75 -7.74
C GLU A 241 7.42 7.96 -6.25
N ASN A 242 7.42 9.21 -5.76
CA ASN A 242 7.61 9.48 -4.35
C ASN A 242 6.53 8.81 -3.48
N LEU A 243 5.27 8.79 -3.94
CA LEU A 243 4.21 8.11 -3.21
C LEU A 243 4.37 6.59 -3.26
N ASN A 244 4.67 6.04 -4.44
CA ASN A 244 4.89 4.61 -4.60
C ASN A 244 5.99 4.11 -3.67
N MET A 245 7.13 4.80 -3.68
CA MET A 245 8.26 4.46 -2.82
C MET A 245 7.88 4.53 -1.34
N GLN A 246 7.07 5.50 -0.93
CA GLN A 246 6.61 5.59 0.44
C GLN A 246 5.71 4.40 0.83
N ILE A 247 4.74 4.04 0.00
CA ILE A 247 3.79 2.95 0.28
C ILE A 247 4.50 1.60 0.19
N GLY A 248 5.11 1.31 -0.95
CA GLY A 248 5.80 0.04 -1.20
C GLY A 248 6.92 -0.21 -0.20
N THR A 249 7.79 0.77 0.09
CA THR A 249 8.85 0.57 1.09
C THR A 249 8.28 0.33 2.49
N THR A 250 7.16 0.97 2.85
CA THR A 250 6.52 0.73 4.15
C THR A 250 6.01 -0.70 4.25
N ALA A 251 5.31 -1.18 3.21
CA ALA A 251 4.79 -2.55 3.16
C ALA A 251 5.93 -3.60 3.16
N VAL A 252 6.96 -3.38 2.34
CA VAL A 252 8.15 -4.24 2.27
C VAL A 252 8.89 -4.26 3.61
N ASN A 253 9.06 -3.11 4.28
CA ASN A 253 9.70 -3.05 5.60
C ASN A 253 8.88 -3.73 6.70
N ALA A 254 7.54 -3.69 6.61
CA ALA A 254 6.68 -4.42 7.55
C ALA A 254 6.84 -5.94 7.39
N LEU A 255 6.96 -6.43 6.15
CA LEU A 255 7.15 -7.85 5.86
C LEU A 255 8.57 -8.33 6.16
N ILE A 256 9.57 -7.68 5.56
CA ILE A 256 10.96 -8.11 5.63
C ILE A 256 11.63 -7.45 6.84
N GLY A 257 11.78 -6.14 6.78
CA GLY A 257 12.38 -5.33 7.82
C GLY A 257 13.90 -5.34 7.85
N THR A 258 14.45 -4.45 8.66
CA THR A 258 15.87 -4.27 8.87
C THR A 258 16.17 -4.13 10.37
N LYS A 259 17.45 -3.97 10.71
CA LYS A 259 17.87 -3.66 12.09
C LYS A 259 17.21 -2.39 12.65
N ASP A 260 16.91 -1.42 11.79
CA ASP A 260 16.38 -0.10 12.16
C ASP A 260 14.85 -0.06 12.08
N ASN A 261 14.24 -0.94 11.29
CA ASN A 261 12.78 -1.10 11.16
C ASN A 261 12.43 -2.58 11.25
N LEU A 262 12.15 -3.07 12.46
CA LEU A 262 11.81 -4.48 12.67
C LEU A 262 10.56 -4.88 11.88
N GLY A 263 10.75 -5.76 10.91
CA GLY A 263 9.69 -6.40 10.14
C GLY A 263 9.48 -7.85 10.56
N PHE A 264 8.45 -8.48 10.00
CA PHE A 264 8.07 -9.85 10.34
C PHE A 264 9.23 -10.85 10.17
N ALA A 265 9.87 -10.89 9.00
CA ALA A 265 10.98 -11.81 8.75
C ALA A 265 12.23 -11.48 9.56
N TYR A 266 12.62 -10.20 9.61
CA TYR A 266 13.81 -9.77 10.36
C TYR A 266 13.67 -10.06 11.86
N SER A 267 12.46 -10.00 12.43
CA SER A 267 12.24 -10.35 13.84
C SER A 267 12.67 -11.78 14.17
N MET A 268 12.57 -12.71 13.20
CA MET A 268 12.96 -14.11 13.37
C MET A 268 14.47 -14.33 13.34
N LYS A 269 15.27 -13.32 12.94
CA LYS A 269 16.74 -13.36 13.04
C LYS A 269 17.19 -13.63 14.48
N ALA A 270 16.43 -13.13 15.47
CA ALA A 270 16.68 -13.35 16.90
C ALA A 270 16.59 -14.82 17.32
N ILE A 271 15.85 -15.66 16.57
CA ILE A 271 15.69 -17.08 16.83
C ILE A 271 16.44 -17.96 15.81
N GLY A 272 17.28 -17.37 14.96
CA GLY A 272 18.20 -18.10 14.09
C GLY A 272 17.90 -18.04 12.60
N ALA A 273 16.85 -17.34 12.16
CA ALA A 273 16.56 -17.13 10.74
C ALA A 273 17.78 -16.52 10.01
N LYS A 274 18.07 -17.02 8.81
CA LYS A 274 19.26 -16.71 8.02
C LYS A 274 18.98 -15.72 6.90
N SER A 275 17.82 -15.81 6.25
CA SER A 275 17.48 -14.96 5.11
C SER A 275 15.98 -14.95 4.85
N PHE A 276 15.55 -14.18 3.85
CA PHE A 276 14.22 -14.24 3.28
C PHE A 276 14.32 -14.49 1.77
N GLY A 277 13.22 -14.77 1.08
CA GLY A 277 13.19 -14.70 -0.39
C GLY A 277 11.80 -14.89 -0.95
N PHE A 278 11.64 -14.47 -2.19
CA PHE A 278 10.47 -14.82 -3.01
C PHE A 278 10.84 -16.03 -3.88
N CYS A 279 9.96 -17.01 -4.02
CA CYS A 279 10.16 -18.15 -4.90
C CYS A 279 8.85 -18.67 -5.47
N THR A 280 8.95 -19.38 -6.59
CA THR A 280 7.83 -20.11 -7.19
C THR A 280 8.06 -21.60 -6.97
N ILE A 281 7.13 -22.27 -6.29
CA ILE A 281 7.15 -23.73 -6.11
C ILE A 281 5.85 -24.28 -6.66
N SER A 282 5.93 -25.15 -7.67
CA SER A 282 4.75 -25.75 -8.31
C SER A 282 3.73 -24.71 -8.79
N ASP A 283 4.21 -23.68 -9.49
CA ASP A 283 3.43 -22.55 -10.01
C ASP A 283 2.71 -21.70 -8.94
N ILE A 284 3.18 -21.78 -7.70
CA ILE A 284 2.69 -20.98 -6.57
C ILE A 284 3.81 -20.06 -6.10
N ASP A 285 3.53 -18.76 -6.12
CA ASP A 285 4.45 -17.74 -5.61
C ASP A 285 4.36 -17.63 -4.09
N LEU A 286 5.53 -17.62 -3.46
CA LEU A 286 5.71 -17.76 -2.03
C LEU A 286 6.71 -16.72 -1.53
N PHE A 287 6.42 -16.17 -0.36
CA PHE A 287 7.42 -15.54 0.50
C PHE A 287 7.95 -16.56 1.50
N VAL A 288 9.28 -16.61 1.63
CA VAL A 288 9.96 -17.60 2.47
C VAL A 288 10.87 -16.90 3.46
N VAL A 289 10.85 -17.35 4.72
CA VAL A 289 11.87 -17.05 5.72
C VAL A 289 12.69 -18.31 5.94
N TYR A 290 14.01 -18.22 5.76
CA TYR A 290 14.96 -19.33 5.84
C TYR A 290 15.62 -19.43 7.21
#